data_AF-I7L7S5-F1
#
_entry.id   AF-I7L7S5-F1
#
_cell.length_a   1.000
_cell.length_b   1.000
_cell.length_c   1.000
_cell.angle_alpha   90.00
_cell.angle_beta   90.00
_cell.angle_gamma   90.00
#
_symmetry.space_group_name_H-M   'P 1'
#
loop_
_entity.id
_entity.type
_entity.pdbx_description
1 polymer ?
#
loop_
_entity_poly.entity_id
_entity_poly.type
_entity_poly.pdbx_seq_one_letter_code
_entity_poly.pdbx_strand_id
1 'polypeptide(L)'
;MTDAKGRYLKAARGSAAAIMARYSTSFGLAARLSGRRIGGDLACLYAVVRVADEIVDGAAPEEERAALLSDYRRRALAAPREEFSPDPVLHAFGELARRCSLPAEPLEAFFSSMARDLDPAPLAEGELEDYVYGSAEAVGLLCLAVFFEGPPNDHELEADARRLGRALQYVNFVRDLGVDERELGRSYLGALTDSDKDRLLAEATGDLEAARLAAARLPRRARVGVRVAAGLYEELARRLSRLSVAEISQRRVSVPAAAKARIAAREAWLSRVAP
;
A
#
# COMPACT_ATOMS: atom_id res chain seq x y z
N MET A 1 -23.51 -27.83 -2.46
CA MET A 1 -22.53 -27.03 -3.22
C MET A 1 -22.17 -25.70 -2.54
N THR A 2 -23.11 -24.98 -1.92
CA THR A 2 -22.89 -23.68 -1.25
C THR A 2 -21.85 -23.73 -0.11
N ASP A 3 -21.76 -24.84 0.63
CA ASP A 3 -20.80 -25.02 1.71
C ASP A 3 -19.33 -25.10 1.24
N ALA A 4 -19.06 -25.76 0.10
CA ALA A 4 -17.69 -25.91 -0.41
C ALA A 4 -17.07 -24.58 -0.88
N LYS A 5 -17.85 -23.77 -1.62
CA LYS A 5 -17.43 -22.43 -2.07
C LYS A 5 -17.16 -21.51 -0.87
N GLY A 6 -18.05 -21.51 0.12
CA GLY A 6 -17.87 -20.72 1.34
C GLY A 6 -16.66 -21.14 2.17
N ARG A 7 -16.38 -22.45 2.28
CA ARG A 7 -15.17 -22.96 2.96
C ARG A 7 -13.89 -22.54 2.25
N TYR A 8 -13.85 -22.63 0.92
CA TYR A 8 -12.67 -22.22 0.14
C TYR A 8 -12.44 -20.71 0.24
N LEU A 9 -13.48 -19.88 0.09
CA LEU A 9 -13.37 -18.43 0.26
C LEU A 9 -12.85 -18.05 1.66
N LYS A 10 -13.31 -18.75 2.70
CA LYS A 10 -12.81 -18.54 4.07
C LYS A 10 -11.32 -18.87 4.19
N ALA A 11 -10.87 -19.97 3.60
CA ALA A 11 -9.45 -20.34 3.57
C ALA A 11 -8.62 -19.32 2.79
N ALA A 12 -9.10 -18.91 1.61
CA ALA A 12 -8.49 -17.90 0.75
C ALA A 12 -8.28 -16.56 1.47
N ARG A 13 -9.32 -16.06 2.17
CA ARG A 13 -9.20 -14.85 3.01
C ARG A 13 -8.25 -15.05 4.19
N GLY A 14 -8.16 -16.27 4.74
CA GLY A 14 -7.18 -16.64 5.76
C GLY A 14 -5.74 -16.53 5.25
N SER A 15 -5.47 -17.00 4.03
CA SER A 15 -4.16 -16.88 3.38
C SER A 15 -3.76 -15.42 3.18
N ALA A 16 -4.69 -14.58 2.69
CA ALA A 16 -4.42 -13.15 2.54
C ALA A 16 -4.09 -12.45 3.87
N ALA A 17 -4.82 -12.78 4.94
CA ALA A 17 -4.53 -12.27 6.27
C ALA A 17 -3.15 -12.73 6.80
N ALA A 18 -2.75 -13.96 6.51
CA ALA A 18 -1.43 -14.48 6.87
C ALA A 18 -0.30 -13.75 6.14
N ILE A 19 -0.46 -13.48 4.83
CA ILE A 19 0.48 -12.67 4.04
C ILE A 19 0.63 -11.28 4.66
N MET A 20 -0.48 -10.56 4.90
CA MET A 20 -0.42 -9.24 5.53
C MET A 20 0.30 -9.26 6.89
N ALA A 21 0.00 -10.26 7.73
CA ALA A 21 0.62 -10.37 9.05
C ALA A 21 2.14 -10.64 8.99
N ARG A 22 2.61 -11.36 7.96
CA ARG A 22 4.02 -11.69 7.77
C ARG A 22 4.85 -10.52 7.26
N TYR A 23 4.27 -9.70 6.38
CA TYR A 23 5.00 -8.65 5.65
C TYR A 23 4.79 -7.23 6.18
N SER A 24 3.69 -6.94 6.89
CA SER A 24 3.45 -5.58 7.41
C SER A 24 2.87 -5.52 8.81
N THR A 25 3.70 -5.07 9.75
CA THR A 25 3.25 -4.76 11.11
C THR A 25 2.48 -3.42 11.19
N SER A 26 2.77 -2.45 10.31
CA SER A 26 2.09 -1.16 10.28
C SER A 26 0.72 -1.25 9.62
N PHE A 27 0.63 -1.73 8.38
CA PHE A 27 -0.65 -1.91 7.69
C PHE A 27 -1.48 -3.01 8.35
N GLY A 28 -0.86 -4.07 8.86
CA GLY A 28 -1.56 -5.10 9.65
C GLY A 28 -2.24 -4.52 10.90
N LEU A 29 -1.60 -3.57 11.60
CA LEU A 29 -2.21 -2.89 12.74
C LEU A 29 -3.37 -1.98 12.31
N ALA A 30 -3.18 -1.17 11.26
CA ALA A 30 -4.22 -0.30 10.71
C ALA A 30 -5.45 -1.11 10.25
N ALA A 31 -5.24 -2.17 9.48
CA ALA A 31 -6.30 -3.06 9.00
C ALA A 31 -7.07 -3.71 10.17
N ARG A 32 -6.38 -4.20 11.20
CA ARG A 32 -7.04 -4.75 12.40
C ARG A 32 -7.94 -3.73 13.09
N LEU A 33 -7.49 -2.48 13.18
CA LEU A 33 -8.26 -1.40 13.82
C LEU A 33 -9.43 -0.90 12.96
N SER A 34 -9.40 -1.14 11.65
CA SER A 34 -10.56 -0.96 10.75
C SER A 34 -11.69 -1.98 10.96
N GLY A 35 -11.53 -2.92 11.90
CA GLY A 35 -12.53 -3.93 12.21
C GLY A 35 -12.54 -5.10 11.22
N ARG A 36 -13.29 -6.15 11.56
CA ARG A 36 -13.18 -7.46 10.91
C ARG A 36 -13.49 -7.46 9.40
N ARG A 37 -14.49 -6.68 8.96
CA ARG A 37 -14.88 -6.61 7.54
C ARG A 37 -13.83 -5.86 6.72
N ILE A 38 -13.72 -4.55 6.93
CA ILE A 38 -12.76 -3.69 6.21
C ILE A 38 -11.33 -4.19 6.36
N GLY A 39 -10.91 -4.57 7.57
CA GLY A 39 -9.57 -5.12 7.80
C GLY A 39 -9.29 -6.40 7.01
N GLY A 40 -10.27 -7.31 6.93
CA GLY A 40 -10.14 -8.52 6.12
C GLY A 40 -10.15 -8.23 4.62
N ASP A 41 -10.84 -7.18 4.17
CA ASP A 41 -10.87 -6.77 2.76
C ASP A 41 -9.57 -6.08 2.35
N LEU A 42 -9.03 -5.20 3.20
CA LEU A 42 -7.69 -4.63 3.04
C LEU A 42 -6.62 -5.73 2.99
N ALA A 43 -6.77 -6.82 3.76
CA ALA A 43 -5.86 -7.96 3.70
C ALA A 43 -5.88 -8.65 2.32
N CYS A 44 -7.06 -8.83 1.72
CA CYS A 44 -7.18 -9.39 0.37
C CYS A 44 -6.52 -8.50 -0.69
N LEU A 45 -6.76 -7.18 -0.64
CA LEU A 45 -6.13 -6.23 -1.56
C LEU A 45 -4.61 -6.19 -1.38
N TYR A 46 -4.14 -6.08 -0.14
CA TYR A 46 -2.72 -6.07 0.18
C TYR A 46 -1.99 -7.33 -0.28
N ALA A 47 -2.62 -8.51 -0.15
CA ALA A 47 -2.02 -9.76 -0.58
C ALA A 47 -1.73 -9.77 -2.09
N VAL A 48 -2.61 -9.18 -2.93
CA VAL A 48 -2.35 -9.08 -4.37
C VAL A 48 -1.14 -8.22 -4.66
N VAL A 49 -1.12 -7.02 -4.07
CA VAL A 49 -0.01 -6.06 -4.21
C VAL A 49 1.30 -6.66 -3.72
N ARG A 50 1.31 -7.32 -2.56
CA ARG A 50 2.52 -7.94 -1.99
C ARG A 50 3.03 -9.09 -2.84
N VAL A 51 2.16 -9.93 -3.39
CA VAL A 51 2.61 -11.01 -4.29
C VAL A 51 3.26 -10.44 -5.55
N ALA A 52 2.72 -9.38 -6.14
CA ALA A 52 3.35 -8.72 -7.29
C ALA A 52 4.74 -8.17 -6.93
N ASP A 53 4.87 -7.52 -5.78
CA ASP A 53 6.16 -7.03 -5.27
C ASP A 53 7.17 -8.18 -5.01
N GLU A 54 6.74 -9.30 -4.41
CA GLU A 54 7.61 -10.48 -4.25
C GLU A 54 8.04 -11.12 -5.58
N ILE A 55 7.23 -11.00 -6.65
CA ILE A 55 7.64 -11.43 -7.99
C ILE A 55 8.74 -10.51 -8.52
N VAL A 56 8.66 -9.20 -8.28
CA VAL A 56 9.57 -8.22 -8.86
C VAL A 56 10.86 -8.06 -8.06
N ASP A 57 10.80 -8.07 -6.73
CA ASP A 57 11.91 -7.74 -5.84
C ASP A 57 12.34 -8.90 -4.94
N GLY A 58 11.51 -9.93 -4.82
CA GLY A 58 11.65 -10.95 -3.79
C GLY A 58 12.04 -12.33 -4.32
N ALA A 59 11.09 -13.25 -4.21
CA ALA A 59 11.30 -14.68 -4.24
C ALA A 59 11.47 -15.30 -5.63
N ALA A 60 11.11 -14.58 -6.69
CA ALA A 60 11.17 -15.12 -8.05
C ALA A 60 12.58 -15.01 -8.66
N PRO A 61 13.05 -16.04 -9.40
CA PRO A 61 14.27 -15.98 -10.21
C PRO A 61 14.19 -14.82 -11.20
N GLU A 62 15.28 -14.06 -11.37
CA GLU A 62 15.33 -12.82 -12.15
C GLU A 62 14.81 -13.02 -13.59
N GLU A 63 15.29 -14.09 -14.22
CA GLU A 63 14.95 -14.53 -15.57
C GLU A 63 13.46 -14.89 -15.75
N GLU A 64 12.73 -15.19 -14.68
CA GLU A 64 11.30 -15.54 -14.72
C GLU A 64 10.39 -14.37 -14.35
N ARG A 65 10.89 -13.31 -13.72
CA ARG A 65 10.08 -12.23 -13.12
C ARG A 65 9.13 -11.59 -14.13
N ALA A 66 9.61 -11.28 -15.33
CA ALA A 66 8.78 -10.65 -16.38
C ALA A 66 7.62 -11.55 -16.81
N ALA A 67 7.87 -12.84 -17.01
CA ALA A 67 6.84 -13.80 -17.41
C ALA A 67 5.83 -14.03 -16.27
N LEU A 68 6.31 -14.20 -15.05
CA LEU A 68 5.47 -14.38 -13.85
C LEU A 68 4.61 -13.15 -13.58
N LEU A 69 5.16 -11.94 -13.66
CA LEU A 69 4.41 -10.71 -13.44
C LEU A 69 3.34 -10.52 -14.52
N SER A 70 3.67 -10.80 -15.79
CA SER A 70 2.71 -10.72 -16.89
C SER A 70 1.55 -11.71 -16.70
N ASP A 71 1.85 -12.95 -16.28
CA ASP A 71 0.82 -13.94 -15.93
C ASP A 71 -0.05 -13.49 -14.76
N TYR A 72 0.59 -13.05 -13.69
CA TYR A 72 -0.08 -12.64 -12.47
C TYR A 72 -0.97 -11.40 -12.69
N ARG A 73 -0.47 -10.40 -13.44
CA ARG A 73 -1.25 -9.22 -13.90
C ARG A 73 -2.51 -9.66 -14.62
N ARG A 74 -2.37 -10.53 -15.63
CA ARG A 74 -3.50 -11.01 -16.43
C ARG A 74 -4.56 -11.69 -15.57
N ARG A 75 -4.14 -12.56 -14.65
CA ARG A 75 -5.04 -13.28 -13.74
C ARG A 75 -5.69 -12.37 -12.71
N ALA A 76 -4.96 -11.40 -12.16
CA ALA A 76 -5.50 -10.43 -11.21
C ALA A 76 -6.58 -9.53 -11.84
N LEU A 77 -6.35 -9.06 -13.08
CA LEU A 77 -7.34 -8.27 -13.83
C LEU A 77 -8.57 -9.10 -14.26
N ALA A 78 -8.40 -10.40 -14.50
CA ALA A 78 -9.49 -11.31 -14.84
C ALA A 78 -10.30 -11.77 -13.61
N ALA A 79 -9.68 -11.81 -12.43
CA ALA A 79 -10.26 -12.36 -11.19
C ALA A 79 -11.68 -11.86 -10.85
N PRO A 80 -12.06 -10.59 -11.07
CA PRO A 80 -13.43 -10.14 -10.81
C PRO A 80 -14.46 -10.85 -11.70
N ARG A 81 -14.08 -11.30 -12.90
CA ARG A 81 -14.96 -11.98 -13.86
C ARG A 81 -15.01 -13.50 -13.68
N GLU A 82 -14.13 -14.05 -12.86
CA GLU A 82 -14.03 -15.49 -12.63
C GLU A 82 -14.81 -15.92 -11.39
N GLU A 83 -15.60 -16.99 -11.50
CA GLU A 83 -16.35 -17.55 -10.37
C GLU A 83 -15.43 -18.31 -9.39
N PHE A 84 -14.32 -18.86 -9.88
CA PHE A 84 -13.37 -19.65 -9.10
C PHE A 84 -11.95 -19.41 -9.59
N SER A 85 -11.01 -19.30 -8.65
CA SER A 85 -9.57 -19.28 -8.95
C SER A 85 -8.86 -20.33 -8.09
N PRO A 86 -7.97 -21.16 -8.66
CA PRO A 86 -7.18 -22.11 -7.89
C PRO A 86 -6.11 -21.42 -7.03
N ASP A 87 -5.85 -20.14 -7.27
CA ASP A 87 -5.01 -19.31 -6.41
C ASP A 87 -5.86 -18.69 -5.29
N PRO A 88 -5.56 -18.96 -4.01
CA PRO A 88 -6.34 -18.43 -2.89
C PRO A 88 -6.26 -16.91 -2.76
N VAL A 89 -5.15 -16.27 -3.12
CA VAL A 89 -5.02 -14.80 -3.08
C VAL A 89 -5.92 -14.18 -4.14
N LEU A 90 -5.84 -14.66 -5.37
CA LEU A 90 -6.67 -14.15 -6.47
C LEU A 90 -8.16 -14.52 -6.30
N HIS A 91 -8.48 -15.66 -5.69
CA HIS A 91 -9.87 -16.00 -5.38
C HIS A 91 -10.49 -15.03 -4.35
N ALA A 92 -9.77 -14.74 -3.27
CA ALA A 92 -10.22 -13.79 -2.26
C ALA A 92 -10.30 -12.36 -2.82
N PHE A 93 -9.36 -11.98 -3.70
CA PHE A 93 -9.36 -10.70 -4.38
C PHE A 93 -10.50 -10.56 -5.38
N GLY A 94 -10.76 -11.56 -6.25
CA GLY A 94 -11.84 -11.51 -7.23
C GLY A 94 -13.21 -11.31 -6.58
N GLU A 95 -13.45 -11.98 -5.44
CA GLU A 95 -14.66 -11.77 -4.64
C GLU A 95 -14.76 -10.34 -4.07
N LEU A 96 -13.66 -9.81 -3.52
CA LEU A 96 -13.59 -8.43 -3.05
C LEU A 96 -13.86 -7.45 -4.19
N ALA A 97 -13.20 -7.65 -5.33
CA ALA A 97 -13.23 -6.76 -6.47
C ALA A 97 -14.61 -6.66 -7.11
N ARG A 98 -15.34 -7.79 -7.22
CA ARG A 98 -16.75 -7.78 -7.60
C ARG A 98 -17.62 -7.01 -6.63
N ARG A 99 -17.51 -7.36 -5.34
CA ARG A 99 -18.39 -6.83 -4.29
C ARG A 99 -18.21 -5.33 -4.09
N CYS A 100 -17.00 -4.82 -4.24
CA CYS A 100 -16.67 -3.39 -4.10
C CYS A 100 -16.54 -2.68 -5.45
N SER A 101 -16.92 -3.33 -6.56
CA SER A 101 -16.81 -2.79 -7.93
C SER A 101 -15.48 -2.07 -8.19
N LEU A 102 -14.37 -2.72 -7.84
CA LEU A 102 -13.06 -2.06 -7.88
C LEU A 102 -12.73 -1.62 -9.32
N PRO A 103 -12.31 -0.37 -9.52
CA PRO A 103 -11.92 0.11 -10.84
C PRO A 103 -10.69 -0.65 -11.34
N ALA A 104 -10.69 -1.00 -12.63
CA ALA A 104 -9.58 -1.71 -13.25
C ALA A 104 -8.34 -0.82 -13.42
N GLU A 105 -8.56 0.46 -13.75
CA GLU A 105 -7.48 1.40 -14.09
C GLU A 105 -6.43 1.55 -12.96
N PRO A 106 -6.78 1.72 -11.67
CA PRO A 106 -5.76 1.78 -10.63
C PRO A 106 -4.98 0.46 -10.47
N LEU A 107 -5.63 -0.69 -10.69
CA LEU A 107 -4.94 -1.98 -10.65
C LEU A 107 -3.98 -2.13 -11.85
N GLU A 108 -4.39 -1.66 -13.02
CA GLU A 108 -3.54 -1.63 -14.22
C GLU A 108 -2.33 -0.71 -14.03
N ALA A 109 -2.53 0.49 -13.48
CA ALA A 109 -1.47 1.44 -13.15
C ALA A 109 -0.47 0.82 -12.17
N PHE A 110 -0.97 0.16 -11.12
CA PHE A 110 -0.13 -0.59 -10.18
C PHE A 110 0.75 -1.63 -10.88
N PHE A 111 0.17 -2.47 -11.75
CA PHE A 111 0.95 -3.47 -12.48
C PHE A 111 1.92 -2.85 -13.51
N SER A 112 1.62 -1.67 -14.04
CA SER A 112 2.55 -0.92 -14.89
C SER A 112 3.77 -0.45 -14.09
N SER A 113 3.60 0.05 -12.85
CA SER A 113 4.73 0.37 -11.98
C SER A 113 5.55 -0.86 -11.59
N MET A 114 4.91 -1.98 -11.29
CA MET A 114 5.61 -3.26 -11.04
C MET A 114 6.40 -3.74 -12.26
N ALA A 115 5.87 -3.54 -13.46
CA ALA A 115 6.60 -3.86 -14.68
C ALA A 115 7.77 -2.90 -14.91
N ARG A 116 7.61 -1.62 -14.56
CA ARG A 116 8.68 -0.61 -14.64
C ARG A 116 9.83 -0.94 -13.69
N ASP A 117 9.53 -1.51 -12.54
CA ASP A 117 10.54 -1.98 -11.59
C ASP A 117 11.40 -3.13 -12.16
N LEU A 118 10.93 -3.89 -13.16
CA LEU A 118 11.80 -4.88 -13.82
C LEU A 118 12.92 -4.26 -14.65
N ASP A 119 12.82 -2.98 -15.01
CA ASP A 119 13.88 -2.24 -15.68
C ASP A 119 14.77 -1.54 -14.64
N PRO A 120 16.06 -1.92 -14.52
CA PRO A 120 16.98 -1.29 -13.57
C PRO A 120 17.36 0.14 -13.96
N ALA A 121 17.01 0.61 -15.16
CA ALA A 121 17.29 1.99 -15.58
C ALA A 121 16.63 3.00 -14.63
N PRO A 122 17.33 4.11 -14.28
CA PRO A 122 16.72 5.21 -13.55
C PRO A 122 15.45 5.72 -14.24
N LEU A 123 14.53 6.26 -13.45
CA LEU A 123 13.32 6.88 -14.01
C LEU A 123 13.71 8.02 -14.97
N ALA A 124 13.03 8.07 -16.11
CA ALA A 124 13.19 9.17 -17.06
C ALA A 124 12.65 10.48 -16.47
N GLU A 125 13.08 11.61 -17.02
CA GLU A 125 12.55 12.92 -16.62
C GLU A 125 11.03 12.96 -16.83
N GLY A 126 10.29 13.32 -15.79
CA GLY A 126 8.82 13.34 -15.78
C GLY A 126 8.13 11.99 -15.49
N GLU A 127 8.87 10.87 -15.45
CA GLU A 127 8.29 9.54 -15.20
C GLU A 127 7.93 9.30 -13.72
N LEU A 128 8.52 10.08 -12.80
CA LEU A 128 8.33 9.89 -11.35
C LEU A 128 6.87 10.02 -10.91
N GLU A 129 6.09 10.93 -11.51
CA GLU A 129 4.69 11.14 -11.15
C GLU A 129 3.84 9.92 -11.53
N ASP A 130 4.01 9.39 -12.75
CA ASP A 130 3.33 8.18 -13.21
C ASP A 130 3.74 6.96 -12.39
N TYR A 131 5.02 6.85 -12.04
CA TYR A 131 5.51 5.77 -11.19
C TYR A 131 4.89 5.85 -9.78
N VAL A 132 4.85 7.03 -9.16
CA VAL A 132 4.23 7.25 -7.84
C VAL A 132 2.72 7.00 -7.89
N TYR A 133 2.07 7.41 -8.98
CA TYR A 133 0.66 7.13 -9.20
C TYR A 133 0.38 5.63 -9.14
N GLY A 134 1.04 4.82 -9.98
CA GLY A 134 0.81 3.38 -10.01
C GLY A 134 1.30 2.66 -8.75
N SER A 135 2.50 2.99 -8.24
CA SER A 135 3.12 2.27 -7.11
C SER A 135 2.40 2.49 -5.77
N ALA A 136 1.69 3.62 -5.59
CA ALA A 136 1.05 3.91 -4.31
C ALA A 136 -0.29 4.66 -4.37
N GLU A 137 -0.45 5.70 -5.20
CA GLU A 137 -1.70 6.47 -5.24
C GLU A 137 -2.88 5.61 -5.70
N ALA A 138 -2.65 4.76 -6.70
CA ALA A 138 -3.60 3.80 -7.23
C ALA A 138 -4.09 2.80 -6.17
N VAL A 139 -3.20 2.33 -5.30
CA VAL A 139 -3.58 1.47 -4.15
C VAL A 139 -4.45 2.24 -3.15
N GLY A 140 -4.21 3.55 -2.97
CA GLY A 140 -5.05 4.44 -2.19
C GLY A 140 -6.48 4.52 -2.74
N LEU A 141 -6.64 4.66 -4.06
CA LEU A 141 -7.94 4.66 -4.73
C LEU A 141 -8.67 3.31 -4.59
N LEU A 142 -7.96 2.19 -4.70
CA LEU A 142 -8.52 0.86 -4.45
C LEU A 142 -8.99 0.71 -3.00
N CYS A 143 -8.20 1.19 -2.02
CA CYS A 143 -8.61 1.21 -0.62
C CYS A 143 -9.87 2.06 -0.39
N LEU A 144 -9.96 3.22 -1.04
CA LEU A 144 -11.12 4.09 -0.97
C LEU A 144 -12.39 3.38 -1.47
N ALA A 145 -12.31 2.69 -2.61
CA ALA A 145 -13.40 1.86 -3.10
C ALA A 145 -13.77 0.72 -2.14
N VAL A 146 -12.80 0.11 -1.46
CA VAL A 146 -13.07 -0.89 -0.40
C VAL A 146 -13.83 -0.26 0.78
N PHE A 147 -13.51 0.97 1.18
CA PHE A 147 -14.16 1.64 2.31
C PHE A 147 -15.63 1.94 2.06
N PHE A 148 -15.98 2.31 0.82
CA PHE A 148 -17.34 2.66 0.42
C PHE A 148 -18.12 1.51 -0.24
N GLU A 149 -17.50 0.34 -0.39
CA GLU A 149 -18.07 -0.79 -1.16
C GLU A 149 -18.41 -0.41 -2.61
N GLY A 150 -17.55 0.41 -3.21
CA GLY A 150 -17.71 1.06 -4.51
C GLY A 150 -16.82 2.30 -4.57
N PRO A 151 -16.31 2.71 -5.75
CA PRO A 151 -15.63 4.00 -5.88
C PRO A 151 -16.61 5.14 -5.53
N PRO A 152 -16.28 6.02 -4.56
CA PRO A 152 -17.15 7.14 -4.23
C PRO A 152 -17.15 8.16 -5.36
N ASN A 153 -18.30 8.80 -5.63
CA ASN A 153 -18.37 9.95 -6.54
C ASN A 153 -17.94 11.23 -5.81
N ASP A 154 -16.68 11.28 -5.37
CA ASP A 154 -16.12 12.37 -4.57
C ASP A 154 -14.64 12.59 -4.92
N HIS A 155 -14.40 13.50 -5.86
CA HIS A 155 -13.05 13.80 -6.37
C HIS A 155 -12.10 14.37 -5.31
N GLU A 156 -12.62 15.01 -4.26
CA GLU A 156 -11.78 15.49 -3.17
C GLU A 156 -11.30 14.32 -2.31
N LEU A 157 -12.18 13.35 -2.01
CA LEU A 157 -11.77 12.12 -1.31
C LEU A 157 -10.80 11.27 -2.14
N GLU A 158 -10.99 11.21 -3.45
CA GLU A 158 -10.03 10.58 -4.36
C GLU A 158 -8.67 11.27 -4.29
N ALA A 159 -8.64 12.61 -4.36
CA ALA A 159 -7.41 13.39 -4.22
C ALA A 159 -6.73 13.16 -2.85
N ASP A 160 -7.49 13.11 -1.75
CA ASP A 160 -6.95 12.84 -0.43
C ASP A 160 -6.42 11.40 -0.28
N ALA A 161 -7.06 10.41 -0.93
CA ALA A 161 -6.57 9.05 -0.98
C ALA A 161 -5.25 8.94 -1.77
N ARG A 162 -5.14 9.68 -2.89
CA ARG A 162 -3.90 9.78 -3.68
C ARG A 162 -2.79 10.45 -2.89
N ARG A 163 -3.06 11.58 -2.22
CA ARG A 163 -2.11 12.26 -1.32
C ARG A 163 -1.56 11.31 -0.26
N LEU A 164 -2.43 10.53 0.39
CA LEU A 164 -1.97 9.52 1.34
C LEU A 164 -1.02 8.54 0.66
N GLY A 165 -1.41 7.94 -0.47
CA GLY A 165 -0.56 7.01 -1.23
C GLY A 165 0.82 7.60 -1.55
N ARG A 166 0.86 8.79 -2.15
CA ARG A 166 2.09 9.53 -2.44
C ARG A 166 2.97 9.73 -1.22
N ALA A 167 2.39 10.17 -0.11
CA ALA A 167 3.15 10.38 1.11
C ALA A 167 3.77 9.09 1.67
N LEU A 168 3.03 7.98 1.62
CA LEU A 168 3.59 6.68 2.01
C LEU A 168 4.76 6.30 1.10
N GLN A 169 4.66 6.58 -0.20
CA GLN A 169 5.71 6.28 -1.16
C GLN A 169 6.95 7.14 -0.98
N TYR A 170 6.80 8.45 -0.76
CA TYR A 170 7.94 9.34 -0.49
C TYR A 170 8.68 8.93 0.79
N VAL A 171 7.95 8.54 1.83
CA VAL A 171 8.57 7.99 3.04
C VAL A 171 9.25 6.65 2.77
N ASN A 172 8.70 5.80 1.90
CA ASN A 172 9.34 4.54 1.51
C ASN A 172 10.64 4.80 0.73
N PHE A 173 10.63 5.68 -0.27
CA PHE A 173 11.83 6.06 -1.03
C PHE A 173 12.95 6.50 -0.11
N VAL A 174 12.66 7.38 0.86
CA VAL A 174 13.68 7.81 1.82
C VAL A 174 14.10 6.66 2.74
N ARG A 175 13.16 5.85 3.25
CA ARG A 175 13.48 4.74 4.16
C ARG A 175 14.39 3.70 3.52
N ASP A 176 14.16 3.38 2.25
CA ASP A 176 14.74 2.22 1.57
C ASP A 176 15.91 2.58 0.64
N LEU A 177 16.37 3.84 0.61
CA LEU A 177 17.55 4.32 -0.15
C LEU A 177 18.71 3.31 -0.21
N GLY A 178 19.10 2.77 0.95
CA GLY A 178 20.22 1.85 1.04
C GLY A 178 19.97 0.46 0.45
N VAL A 179 18.72 -0.03 0.51
CA VAL A 179 18.33 -1.33 -0.04
C VAL A 179 18.15 -1.19 -1.56
N ASP A 180 17.47 -0.13 -2.00
CA ASP A 180 17.18 0.11 -3.40
C ASP A 180 18.48 0.24 -4.23
N GLU A 181 19.46 0.99 -3.72
CA GLU A 181 20.74 1.17 -4.41
C GLU A 181 21.64 -0.08 -4.40
N ARG A 182 21.73 -0.78 -3.25
CA ARG A 182 22.71 -1.87 -3.09
C ARG A 182 22.20 -3.24 -3.46
N GLU A 183 20.92 -3.50 -3.23
CA GLU A 183 20.34 -4.84 -3.34
C GLU A 183 19.48 -4.97 -4.60
N LEU A 184 18.78 -3.89 -4.99
CA LEU A 184 17.87 -3.90 -6.14
C LEU A 184 18.43 -3.17 -7.37
N GLY A 185 19.52 -2.39 -7.21
CA GLY A 185 20.16 -1.67 -8.30
C GLY A 185 19.31 -0.54 -8.90
N ARG A 186 18.35 0.00 -8.14
CA ARG A 186 17.44 1.06 -8.60
C ARG A 186 17.68 2.38 -7.88
N SER A 187 17.40 3.48 -8.58
CA SER A 187 17.36 4.82 -8.01
C SER A 187 16.17 5.59 -8.59
N TYR A 188 15.14 5.81 -7.78
CA TYR A 188 13.92 6.53 -8.18
C TYR A 188 14.09 8.05 -8.17
N LEU A 189 15.02 8.56 -7.35
CA LEU A 189 15.20 9.99 -7.09
C LEU A 189 16.60 10.49 -7.48
N GLY A 190 17.43 9.62 -8.08
CA GLY A 190 18.85 9.90 -8.30
C GLY A 190 19.64 10.01 -6.99
N ALA A 191 20.77 10.71 -7.05
CA ALA A 191 21.61 10.97 -5.87
C ALA A 191 20.93 12.01 -4.96
N LEU A 192 20.24 11.53 -3.91
CA LEU A 192 19.50 12.37 -2.98
C LEU A 192 20.45 13.13 -2.03
N THR A 193 20.29 14.44 -1.92
CA THR A 193 20.97 15.23 -0.87
C THR A 193 20.15 15.24 0.43
N ASP A 194 20.77 15.64 1.55
CA ASP A 194 20.02 15.86 2.80
C ASP A 194 18.90 16.91 2.63
N SER A 195 19.13 17.93 1.80
CA SER A 195 18.13 18.95 1.47
C SER A 195 16.96 18.36 0.67
N ASP A 196 17.22 17.47 -0.29
CA ASP A 196 16.17 16.81 -1.07
C ASP A 196 15.35 15.85 -0.21
N LYS A 197 16.02 15.07 0.65
CA LYS A 197 15.38 14.24 1.68
C LYS A 197 14.44 15.08 2.53
N ASP A 198 14.91 16.20 3.07
CA ASP A 198 14.10 17.03 3.97
C ASP A 198 12.89 17.66 3.26
N ARG A 199 13.06 18.08 2.00
CA ARG A 199 11.96 18.56 1.15
C ARG A 199 10.89 17.48 0.94
N LEU A 200 11.30 16.26 0.55
CA LEU A 200 10.37 15.15 0.33
C LEU A 200 9.64 14.72 1.60
N LEU A 201 10.35 14.67 2.74
CA LEU A 201 9.72 14.33 4.02
C LEU A 201 8.75 15.43 4.50
N ALA A 202 9.04 16.71 4.22
CA ALA A 202 8.14 17.81 4.52
C ALA A 202 6.85 17.72 3.67
N GLU A 203 6.98 17.47 2.37
CA GLU A 203 5.85 17.26 1.47
C GLU A 203 4.99 16.07 1.91
N ALA A 204 5.62 14.92 2.18
CA ALA A 204 4.94 13.74 2.68
C ALA A 204 4.22 14.01 4.02
N THR A 205 4.82 14.81 4.90
CA THR A 205 4.18 15.17 6.18
C THR A 205 2.92 16.01 5.97
N GLY A 206 2.94 16.97 5.04
CA GLY A 206 1.77 17.76 4.68
C GLY A 206 0.64 16.91 4.09
N ASP A 207 0.97 15.98 3.21
CA ASP A 207 0.00 15.04 2.63
C ASP A 207 -0.59 14.08 3.68
N LEU A 208 0.23 13.60 4.63
CA LEU A 208 -0.23 12.77 5.76
C LEU A 208 -1.19 13.54 6.67
N GLU A 209 -0.94 14.82 6.91
CA GLU A 209 -1.83 15.68 7.67
C GLU A 209 -3.17 15.88 6.95
N ALA A 210 -3.13 16.21 5.65
CA ALA A 210 -4.33 16.36 4.82
C ALA A 210 -5.18 15.07 4.84
N ALA A 211 -4.56 13.91 4.64
CA ALA A 211 -5.25 12.61 4.69
C ALA A 211 -5.90 12.32 6.06
N ARG A 212 -5.27 12.74 7.17
CA ARG A 212 -5.83 12.56 8.52
C ARG A 212 -7.04 13.43 8.78
N LEU A 213 -7.07 14.64 8.23
CA LEU A 213 -8.22 15.54 8.28
C LEU A 213 -9.35 14.98 7.41
N ALA A 214 -9.04 14.60 6.17
CA ALA A 214 -9.97 13.98 5.23
C ALA A 214 -10.60 12.70 5.78
N ALA A 215 -9.89 11.94 6.62
CA ALA A 215 -10.40 10.73 7.25
C ALA A 215 -11.72 10.93 8.02
N ALA A 216 -12.07 12.16 8.43
CA ALA A 216 -13.37 12.48 9.03
C ALA A 216 -14.54 12.17 8.08
N ARG A 217 -14.36 12.32 6.77
CA ARG A 217 -15.35 12.02 5.72
C ARG A 217 -15.50 10.52 5.43
N LEU A 218 -14.60 9.69 5.94
CA LEU A 218 -14.63 8.24 5.72
C LEU A 218 -15.62 7.55 6.67
N PRO A 219 -16.13 6.35 6.30
CA PRO A 219 -16.88 5.49 7.19
C PRO A 219 -16.12 5.27 8.51
N ARG A 220 -16.85 5.31 9.64
CA ARG A 220 -16.27 5.33 11.00
C ARG A 220 -15.17 4.31 11.24
N ARG A 221 -15.30 3.11 10.66
CA ARG A 221 -14.30 2.05 10.80
C ARG A 221 -13.05 2.28 9.93
N ALA A 222 -13.21 2.75 8.70
CA ALA A 222 -12.10 3.12 7.81
C ALA A 222 -11.31 4.31 8.35
N ARG A 223 -12.00 5.31 8.94
CA ARG A 223 -11.41 6.48 9.60
C ARG A 223 -10.27 6.10 10.55
N VAL A 224 -10.49 5.09 11.41
CA VAL A 224 -9.47 4.64 12.37
C VAL A 224 -8.23 4.12 11.66
N GLY A 225 -8.39 3.21 10.71
CA GLY A 225 -7.27 2.61 9.98
C GLY A 225 -6.44 3.64 9.23
N VAL A 226 -7.10 4.56 8.51
CA VAL A 226 -6.42 5.63 7.76
C VAL A 226 -5.63 6.54 8.70
N ARG A 227 -6.24 7.00 9.79
CA ARG A 227 -5.53 7.85 10.77
C ARG A 227 -4.35 7.15 11.40
N VAL A 228 -4.49 5.87 11.74
CA VAL A 228 -3.39 5.05 12.29
C VAL A 228 -2.28 4.90 11.27
N ALA A 229 -2.59 4.52 10.02
CA ALA A 229 -1.58 4.39 8.96
C ALA A 229 -0.81 5.70 8.76
N ALA A 230 -1.53 6.82 8.64
CA ALA A 230 -0.93 8.13 8.47
C ALA A 230 -0.06 8.53 9.68
N GLY A 231 -0.54 8.32 10.91
CA GLY A 231 0.25 8.61 12.13
C GLY A 231 1.49 7.72 12.30
N LEU A 232 1.47 6.48 11.80
CA LEU A 232 2.64 5.61 11.81
C LEU A 232 3.71 6.09 10.81
N TYR A 233 3.28 6.53 9.63
CA TYR A 233 4.19 7.06 8.61
C TYR A 233 4.71 8.46 8.94
N GLU A 234 3.91 9.28 9.62
CA GLU A 234 4.34 10.56 10.20
C GLU A 234 5.47 10.35 11.23
N GLU A 235 5.33 9.35 12.11
CA GLU A 235 6.39 8.99 13.07
C GLU A 235 7.65 8.43 12.38
N LEU A 236 7.49 7.71 11.26
CA LEU A 236 8.61 7.23 10.47
C LEU A 236 9.34 8.39 9.78
N ALA A 237 8.61 9.30 9.13
CA ALA A 237 9.14 10.52 8.52
C ALA A 237 9.92 11.37 9.54
N ARG A 238 9.36 11.57 10.74
CA ARG A 238 10.01 12.29 11.85
C ARG A 238 11.30 11.63 12.34
N ARG A 239 11.44 10.30 12.21
CA ARG A 239 12.68 9.58 12.56
C ARG A 239 13.71 9.74 11.45
N LEU A 240 13.29 9.63 10.19
CA LEU A 240 14.15 9.80 9.02
C LEU A 240 14.69 11.22 8.92
N SER A 241 13.89 12.25 9.23
CA SER A 241 14.33 13.65 9.16
C SER A 241 15.47 14.01 10.12
N ARG A 242 15.70 13.17 11.16
CA ARG A 242 16.79 13.36 12.13
C ARG A 242 18.10 12.72 11.70
N LEU A 243 18.10 12.01 10.59
CA LEU A 243 19.24 11.27 10.07
C LEU A 243 19.67 11.89 8.74
N SER A 244 20.96 11.83 8.48
CA SER A 244 21.52 12.11 7.15
C SER A 244 21.18 10.98 6.18
N VAL A 245 21.21 11.28 4.87
CA VAL A 245 21.12 10.29 3.79
C VAL A 245 22.14 9.17 4.00
N ALA A 246 23.38 9.52 4.37
CA ALA A 246 24.44 8.55 4.64
C ALA A 246 24.07 7.55 5.76
N GLU A 247 23.48 8.03 6.86
CA GLU A 247 23.03 7.16 7.96
C GLU A 247 21.85 6.29 7.55
N ILE A 248 20.90 6.83 6.77
CA ILE A 248 19.72 6.09 6.31
C ILE A 248 20.14 4.98 5.34
N SER A 249 21.07 5.26 4.43
CA SER A 249 21.59 4.25 3.52
C SER A 249 22.23 3.08 4.27
N GLN A 250 22.78 3.26 5.47
CA GLN A 250 23.43 2.19 6.22
C GLN A 250 22.49 1.30 7.04
N ARG A 251 21.27 1.76 7.36
CA ARG A 251 20.36 1.00 8.22
C ARG A 251 18.90 1.25 7.88
N ARG A 252 18.09 0.21 7.99
CA ARG A 252 16.65 0.33 7.85
C ARG A 252 16.03 0.96 9.10
N VAL A 253 15.36 2.10 8.93
CA VAL A 253 14.64 2.78 10.01
C VAL A 253 13.23 2.22 10.14
N SER A 254 12.78 1.97 11.37
CA SER A 254 11.44 1.47 11.64
C SER A 254 10.81 2.15 12.87
N VAL A 255 9.48 2.05 12.96
CA VAL A 255 8.73 2.49 14.14
C VAL A 255 8.66 1.33 15.15
N PRO A 256 9.22 1.48 16.38
CA PRO A 256 9.19 0.45 17.41
C PRO A 256 7.76 0.11 17.86
N ALA A 257 7.56 -1.12 18.34
CA ALA A 257 6.24 -1.62 18.75
C ALA A 257 5.55 -0.73 19.80
N ALA A 258 6.28 -0.21 20.79
CA ALA A 258 5.72 0.69 21.81
C ALA A 258 5.23 2.01 21.20
N ALA A 259 5.97 2.58 20.24
CA ALA A 259 5.54 3.77 19.52
C ALA A 259 4.31 3.49 18.66
N LYS A 260 4.26 2.33 17.97
CA LYS A 260 3.08 1.89 17.20
C LYS A 260 1.84 1.80 18.08
N ALA A 261 1.96 1.16 19.25
CA ALA A 261 0.85 1.01 20.19
C ALA A 261 0.34 2.38 20.71
N ARG A 262 1.25 3.29 21.07
CA ARG A 262 0.91 4.65 21.52
C ARG A 262 0.19 5.44 20.41
N ILE A 263 0.71 5.41 19.19
CA ILE A 263 0.09 6.09 18.03
C ILE A 263 -1.28 5.50 17.75
N ALA A 264 -1.39 4.18 17.71
CA ALA A 264 -2.66 3.50 17.49
C ALA A 264 -3.71 3.88 18.54
N ALA A 265 -3.34 3.90 19.82
CA ALA A 265 -4.23 4.31 20.90
C ALA A 265 -4.68 5.77 20.75
N ARG A 266 -3.74 6.69 20.47
CA ARG A 266 -4.02 8.11 20.25
C ARG A 266 -4.97 8.33 19.07
N GLU A 267 -4.68 7.73 17.91
CA GLU A 267 -5.49 7.92 16.70
C GLU A 267 -6.86 7.27 16.81
N ALA A 268 -6.94 6.08 17.44
CA ALA A 268 -8.22 5.45 17.73
C ALA A 268 -9.08 6.29 18.69
N TRP A 269 -8.47 6.94 19.67
CA TRP A 269 -9.19 7.88 20.53
C TRP A 269 -9.66 9.10 19.75
N LEU A 270 -8.76 9.81 19.04
CA LEU A 270 -9.09 10.99 18.24
C LEU A 270 -10.21 10.72 17.22
N SER A 271 -10.21 9.54 16.59
CA SER A 271 -11.26 9.17 15.63
C SER A 271 -12.68 9.08 16.21
N ARG A 272 -12.81 8.94 17.55
CA ARG A 272 -14.08 8.85 18.28
C ARG A 272 -14.60 10.20 18.78
N VAL A 273 -13.68 11.13 19.07
CA VAL A 273 -13.99 12.44 19.66
C VAL A 273 -13.96 13.59 18.65
N ALA A 274 -13.28 13.41 17.50
CA ALA A 274 -13.36 14.38 16.42
C ALA A 274 -14.77 14.37 15.80
N PRO A 275 -15.39 15.55 15.63
CA PRO A 275 -16.72 15.67 15.02
C PRO A 275 -16.78 15.06 13.62
#